data_AF-A0A397G240-F1
#
_entry.id   AF-A0A397G240-F1
#
_cell.length_a   1.000
_cell.length_b   1.000
_cell.length_c   1.000
_cell.angle_alpha   90.00
_cell.angle_beta   90.00
_cell.angle_gamma   90.00
#
_symmetry.space_group_name_H-M   'P 1'
#
loop_
_entity.id
_entity.type
_entity.pdbx_description
1 polymer ?
#
loop_
_entity_poly.entity_id
_entity_poly.type
_entity_poly.pdbx_seq_one_letter_code
_entity_poly.pdbx_strand_id
1 'polypeptide(L)'
;MKHANIINPNLGISVVLASDALVPEEYNIPTLDYKQIPSENYQNLSLKVFEIFKIVWKNYGSRYDYFMKADDDVFIKIEKLSKTFFNTNSDLYDSESIEYFGYPDPYQKLMCWGGPGYIISRGTLRLIYPYLEFCENEFHYGEDISLYQCIEYVTKLLNKTSEFKGCQHLHNQSGWNFGNAITVHSLKPGNNITMRDLEERYGREN
;
A
#
# COMPACT_ATOMS: atom_id res chain seq x y z
N MET A 1 -10.19 -16.12 -2.08
CA MET A 1 -8.89 -16.29 -2.77
C MET A 1 -7.82 -16.25 -1.67
N LYS A 2 -7.01 -17.31 -1.50
CA LYS A 2 -6.14 -17.45 -0.32
C LYS A 2 -4.91 -16.56 -0.42
N HIS A 3 -4.79 -15.47 0.33
CA HIS A 3 -3.48 -14.83 0.48
C HIS A 3 -3.28 -14.27 1.91
N ALA A 4 -2.25 -14.77 2.58
CA ALA A 4 -1.76 -14.32 3.87
C ALA A 4 -0.35 -13.75 3.66
N ASN A 5 -0.13 -12.49 4.04
CA ASN A 5 1.21 -11.91 4.14
C ASN A 5 1.52 -11.73 5.63
N ILE A 6 2.28 -12.67 6.18
CA ILE A 6 2.89 -12.56 7.50
C ILE A 6 3.99 -11.52 7.38
N ILE A 7 4.02 -10.52 8.26
CA ILE A 7 5.24 -9.73 8.41
C ILE A 7 5.66 -9.63 9.87
N ASN A 8 6.95 -9.88 10.02
CA ASN A 8 7.77 -9.93 11.21
C ASN A 8 7.72 -8.60 12.01
N PRO A 9 7.13 -8.58 13.22
CA PRO A 9 7.10 -7.39 14.07
C PRO A 9 8.50 -6.92 14.49
N ASN A 10 9.53 -7.76 14.40
CA ASN A 10 10.91 -7.37 14.70
C ASN A 10 11.52 -6.40 13.66
N LEU A 11 10.89 -6.23 12.50
CA LEU A 11 11.33 -5.32 11.44
C LEU A 11 10.58 -3.97 11.44
N GLY A 12 9.79 -3.69 12.48
CA GLY A 12 8.99 -2.47 12.60
C GLY A 12 7.82 -2.37 11.60
N ILE A 13 7.57 -3.43 10.82
CA ILE A 13 6.45 -3.51 9.88
C ILE A 13 5.35 -4.35 10.52
N SER A 14 4.11 -3.85 10.48
CA SER A 14 2.93 -4.65 10.80
C SER A 14 2.01 -4.74 9.61
N VAL A 15 1.43 -5.92 9.41
CA VAL A 15 0.47 -6.15 8.33
C VAL A 15 -0.92 -6.24 8.91
N VAL A 16 -1.84 -5.61 8.19
CA VAL A 16 -3.28 -5.84 8.33
C VAL A 16 -3.73 -6.53 7.06
N LEU A 17 -4.33 -7.72 7.19
CA LEU A 17 -4.86 -8.46 6.04
C LEU A 17 -6.36 -8.24 5.93
N ALA A 18 -6.81 -7.96 4.71
CA ALA A 18 -8.22 -8.08 4.33
C ALA A 18 -8.34 -9.33 3.43
N SER A 19 -8.75 -10.46 4.02
CA SER A 19 -8.93 -11.72 3.30
C SER A 19 -10.35 -12.26 3.51
N ASP A 20 -10.91 -12.86 2.46
CA ASP A 20 -12.12 -13.67 2.50
C ASP A 20 -11.86 -15.08 3.07
N ALA A 21 -10.59 -15.46 3.20
CA ALA A 21 -10.16 -16.74 3.75
C ALA A 21 -9.78 -16.61 5.23
N LEU A 22 -10.01 -17.69 5.99
CA LEU A 22 -9.48 -17.83 7.34
C LEU A 22 -7.95 -17.74 7.29
N VAL A 23 -7.40 -16.68 7.89
CA VAL A 23 -5.97 -16.56 8.14
C VAL A 23 -5.65 -17.47 9.33
N PRO A 24 -4.74 -18.45 9.19
CA PRO A 24 -4.37 -19.33 10.31
C PRO A 24 -3.90 -18.53 11.53
N GLU A 25 -4.43 -18.87 12.72
CA GLU A 25 -4.13 -18.16 13.98
C GLU A 25 -2.63 -18.15 14.31
N GLU A 26 -1.89 -19.15 13.84
CA GLU A 26 -0.42 -19.27 13.99
C GLU A 26 0.36 -18.06 13.46
N TYR A 27 -0.23 -17.29 12.54
CA TYR A 27 0.40 -16.10 11.98
C TYR A 27 0.16 -14.83 12.79
N ASN A 28 -0.80 -14.84 13.71
CA ASN A 28 -1.15 -13.71 14.58
C ASN A 28 -1.32 -12.37 13.81
N ILE A 29 -1.89 -12.43 12.60
CA ILE A 29 -2.09 -11.26 11.76
C ILE A 29 -3.47 -10.66 12.02
N PRO A 30 -3.58 -9.36 12.35
CA PRO A 30 -4.87 -8.69 12.42
C PRO A 30 -5.63 -8.82 11.09
N THR A 31 -6.83 -9.40 11.14
CA THR A 31 -7.73 -9.51 9.99
C THR A 31 -8.83 -8.48 10.07
N LEU A 32 -9.19 -7.90 8.93
CA LEU A 32 -10.40 -7.11 8.78
C LEU A 32 -11.57 -8.05 8.50
N ASP A 33 -12.69 -7.85 9.20
CA ASP A 33 -13.91 -8.59 8.92
C ASP A 33 -14.43 -8.22 7.53
N TYR A 34 -14.21 -9.13 6.58
CA TYR A 34 -14.57 -8.94 5.18
C TYR A 34 -16.08 -8.67 4.99
N LYS A 35 -16.93 -9.02 5.96
CA LYS A 35 -18.38 -8.71 5.91
C LYS A 35 -18.68 -7.22 6.02
N GLN A 36 -17.72 -6.43 6.50
CA GLN A 36 -17.82 -4.97 6.56
C GLN A 36 -17.35 -4.30 5.26
N ILE A 37 -16.82 -5.07 4.31
CA ILE A 37 -16.29 -4.58 3.04
C ILE A 37 -17.37 -4.73 1.95
N PRO A 38 -17.68 -3.68 1.16
CA PRO A 38 -18.61 -3.77 0.05
C PRO A 38 -18.17 -4.83 -0.98
N SER A 39 -19.15 -5.56 -1.53
CA SER A 39 -19.11 -6.53 -2.64
C SER A 39 -17.78 -6.72 -3.40
N GLU A 40 -17.39 -7.98 -3.63
CA GLU A 40 -16.16 -8.42 -4.32
C GLU A 40 -16.02 -8.04 -5.82
N ASN A 41 -17.01 -7.35 -6.41
CA ASN A 41 -16.94 -6.99 -7.82
C ASN A 41 -15.83 -5.96 -8.10
N TYR A 42 -15.12 -6.13 -9.23
CA TYR A 42 -14.06 -5.22 -9.68
C TYR A 42 -14.52 -3.75 -9.76
N GLN A 43 -15.81 -3.53 -10.04
CA GLN A 43 -16.45 -2.20 -10.10
C GLN A 43 -16.50 -1.49 -8.73
N ASN A 44 -16.28 -2.21 -7.63
CA ASN A 44 -16.33 -1.72 -6.25
C ASN A 44 -14.94 -1.70 -5.57
N LEU A 45 -13.85 -1.86 -6.33
CA LEU A 45 -12.50 -1.91 -5.75
C LEU A 45 -12.12 -0.63 -5.00
N SER A 46 -12.51 0.55 -5.51
CA SER A 46 -12.29 1.82 -4.82
C SER A 46 -13.05 1.87 -3.48
N LEU A 47 -14.30 1.42 -3.44
CA LEU A 47 -15.11 1.32 -2.21
C LEU A 47 -14.41 0.44 -1.17
N LYS A 48 -13.95 -0.73 -1.61
CA LYS A 48 -13.20 -1.67 -0.75
C LYS A 48 -11.96 -1.03 -0.16
N VAL A 49 -11.16 -0.34 -0.96
CA VAL A 49 -9.93 0.32 -0.48
C VAL A 49 -10.24 1.46 0.48
N PHE A 50 -11.25 2.30 0.21
CA PHE A 50 -11.62 3.39 1.11
C PHE A 50 -12.16 2.87 2.44
N GLU A 51 -12.99 1.83 2.46
CA GLU A 51 -13.44 1.18 3.69
C GLU A 51 -12.27 0.57 4.49
N ILE A 52 -11.34 -0.10 3.81
CA ILE A 52 -10.12 -0.61 4.45
C ILE A 52 -9.33 0.54 5.07
N PHE A 53 -9.15 1.66 4.37
CA PHE A 53 -8.44 2.82 4.93
C PHE A 53 -9.18 3.47 6.10
N LYS A 54 -10.52 3.50 6.10
CA LYS A 54 -11.30 3.96 7.27
C LYS A 54 -11.02 3.08 8.49
N ILE A 55 -11.05 1.75 8.32
CA ILE A 55 -10.81 0.81 9.42
C ILE A 55 -9.35 0.85 9.88
N VAL A 56 -8.41 0.91 8.94
CA VAL A 56 -6.97 1.01 9.23
C VAL A 56 -6.68 2.28 10.00
N TRP A 57 -7.20 3.43 9.58
CA TRP A 57 -6.99 4.67 10.32
C TRP A 57 -7.58 4.61 11.73
N LYS A 58 -8.82 4.15 11.89
CA LYS A 58 -9.50 4.06 13.19
C LYS A 58 -8.71 3.23 14.21
N ASN A 59 -8.09 2.14 13.75
CA ASN A 59 -7.34 1.24 14.63
C ASN A 59 -5.88 1.64 14.76
N TYR A 60 -5.23 2.05 13.67
CA TYR A 60 -3.78 2.07 13.51
C TYR A 60 -3.21 3.42 13.10
N GLY A 61 -4.07 4.40 12.76
CA GLY A 61 -3.68 5.69 12.19
C GLY A 61 -2.65 6.46 13.01
N SER A 62 -2.75 6.44 14.35
CA SER A 62 -1.80 7.10 15.25
C SER A 62 -0.60 6.24 15.64
N ARG A 63 -0.57 4.96 15.23
CA ARG A 63 0.42 3.96 15.68
C ARG A 63 1.50 3.66 14.63
N TYR A 64 1.22 3.88 13.36
CA TYR A 64 2.13 3.56 12.25
C TYR A 64 2.42 4.77 11.39
N ASP A 65 3.63 4.79 10.83
CA ASP A 65 4.17 5.91 10.07
C ASP A 65 3.76 5.85 8.59
N TYR A 66 3.59 4.64 8.05
CA TYR A 66 3.28 4.37 6.65
C TYR A 66 2.29 3.23 6.51
N PHE A 67 1.46 3.32 5.46
CA PHE A 67 0.40 2.35 5.15
C PHE A 67 0.54 1.91 3.69
N MET A 68 0.68 0.61 3.46
CA MET A 68 0.81 0.03 2.12
C MET A 68 -0.45 -0.74 1.73
N LYS A 69 -0.99 -0.46 0.54
CA LYS A 69 -1.90 -1.36 -0.17
C LYS A 69 -1.08 -2.21 -1.14
N ALA A 70 -1.39 -3.50 -1.20
CA ALA A 70 -0.81 -4.43 -2.16
C ALA A 70 -1.90 -5.35 -2.70
N ASP A 71 -1.78 -5.74 -3.97
CA ASP A 71 -2.62 -6.79 -4.55
C ASP A 71 -2.17 -8.18 -4.10
N ASP A 72 -3.04 -9.16 -4.31
CA ASP A 72 -2.88 -10.51 -3.81
C ASP A 72 -1.92 -11.37 -4.66
N ASP A 73 -1.43 -10.81 -5.77
CA ASP A 73 -0.42 -11.37 -6.67
C ASP A 73 0.89 -10.56 -6.67
N VAL A 74 1.19 -9.87 -5.57
CA VAL A 74 2.42 -9.09 -5.36
C VAL A 74 3.36 -9.79 -4.38
N PHE A 75 4.63 -9.93 -4.76
CA PHE A 75 5.70 -10.25 -3.81
C PHE A 75 6.39 -8.98 -3.33
N ILE A 76 6.56 -8.86 -2.02
CA ILE A 76 7.18 -7.70 -1.37
C ILE A 76 8.46 -8.17 -0.67
N LYS A 77 9.59 -7.52 -0.98
CA LYS A 77 10.87 -7.75 -0.29
C LYS A 77 10.88 -7.01 1.03
N ILE A 78 10.33 -7.63 2.07
CA ILE A 78 10.06 -7.01 3.37
C ILE A 78 11.30 -6.40 4.02
N GLU A 79 12.43 -7.11 4.03
CA GLU A 79 13.67 -6.58 4.62
C GLU A 79 14.14 -5.32 3.89
N LYS A 80 14.06 -5.30 2.56
CA LYS A 80 14.44 -4.14 1.75
C LYS A 80 13.48 -2.98 1.99
N LEU A 81 12.17 -3.25 2.02
CA LEU A 81 11.14 -2.27 2.36
C LEU A 81 11.39 -1.66 3.75
N SER A 82 11.67 -2.51 4.76
CA SER A 82 12.00 -2.09 6.11
C SER A 82 13.25 -1.20 6.11
N LYS A 83 14.35 -1.63 5.49
CA LYS A 83 15.58 -0.83 5.40
C LYS A 83 15.37 0.52 4.72
N THR A 84 14.51 0.61 3.70
CA THR A 84 14.17 1.87 3.04
C THR A 84 13.59 2.90 4.01
N PHE A 85 12.77 2.49 4.98
CA PHE A 85 12.17 3.40 5.96
C PHE A 85 12.96 3.51 7.27
N PHE A 86 13.64 2.45 7.73
CA PHE A 86 14.28 2.37 9.05
C PHE A 86 15.80 2.59 9.04
N ASN A 87 16.51 2.23 7.98
CA ASN A 87 17.99 2.33 7.94
C ASN A 87 18.49 3.64 7.32
N THR A 88 17.60 4.50 6.85
CA THR A 88 17.96 5.81 6.34
C THR A 88 17.93 6.83 7.48
N ASN A 89 19.10 7.25 7.97
CA ASN A 89 19.30 8.42 8.85
C ASN A 89 18.91 9.75 8.15
N SER A 90 17.79 9.83 7.43
CA SER A 90 17.66 10.79 6.34
C SER A 90 16.37 11.60 6.36
N ASP A 91 16.54 12.90 6.14
CA ASP A 91 15.52 13.89 5.75
C ASP A 91 14.73 13.54 4.46
N LEU A 92 14.77 12.29 3.97
CA LEU A 92 14.13 11.82 2.74
C LEU A 92 12.65 11.45 2.94
N TYR A 93 12.28 11.05 4.14
CA TYR A 93 10.95 10.52 4.47
C TYR A 93 10.41 11.24 5.70
N ASP A 94 9.26 11.89 5.55
CA ASP A 94 8.54 12.51 6.66
C ASP A 94 7.12 11.93 6.72
N SER A 95 6.92 11.00 7.66
CA SER A 95 5.65 10.33 7.89
C SER A 95 4.50 11.28 8.25
N GLU A 96 4.79 12.50 8.71
CA GLU A 96 3.78 13.52 9.03
C GLU A 96 3.40 14.39 7.82
N SER A 97 4.24 14.39 6.77
CA SER A 97 4.00 15.11 5.52
C SER A 97 3.10 14.35 4.55
N ILE A 98 2.71 14.98 3.44
CA ILE A 98 1.84 14.38 2.42
C ILE A 98 2.70 13.58 1.43
N GLU A 99 2.97 12.32 1.76
CA GLU A 99 3.75 11.42 0.93
C GLU A 99 2.89 10.30 0.33
N TYR A 100 3.20 9.97 -0.92
CA TYR A 100 2.56 8.94 -1.72
C TYR A 100 3.61 8.30 -2.62
N PHE A 101 3.87 7.01 -2.39
CA PHE A 101 4.94 6.27 -3.04
C PHE A 101 4.42 5.03 -3.78
N GLY A 102 5.09 4.66 -4.86
CA GLY A 102 4.75 3.47 -5.63
C GLY A 102 5.38 3.52 -7.01
N TYR A 103 4.73 2.87 -7.96
CA TYR A 103 5.11 2.93 -9.36
C TYR A 103 4.30 4.03 -10.07
N PRO A 104 4.89 5.18 -10.45
CA PRO A 104 4.16 6.26 -11.08
C PRO A 104 3.61 5.87 -12.45
N ASP A 105 2.41 6.33 -12.77
CA ASP A 105 1.85 6.18 -14.12
C ASP A 105 2.69 6.98 -15.13
N PRO A 106 3.16 6.35 -16.23
CA PRO A 106 4.02 7.01 -17.21
C PRO A 106 3.33 8.18 -17.94
N TYR A 107 2.00 8.17 -18.01
CA TYR A 107 1.16 9.18 -18.64
C TYR A 107 0.56 10.16 -17.60
N GLN A 108 0.29 9.70 -16.39
CA GLN A 108 -0.27 10.47 -15.27
C GLN A 108 0.65 10.43 -14.04
N LYS A 109 1.82 11.06 -14.15
CA LYS A 109 2.94 10.96 -13.18
C LYS A 109 2.60 11.23 -11.70
N LEU A 110 1.42 11.76 -11.39
CA LEU A 110 0.98 12.04 -10.02
C LEU A 110 0.28 10.84 -9.35
N MET A 111 -0.12 9.82 -10.11
CA MET A 111 -0.79 8.61 -9.61
C MET A 111 0.19 7.43 -9.54
N CYS A 112 0.08 6.58 -8.51
CA CYS A 112 0.78 5.30 -8.45
C CYS A 112 -0.13 4.17 -8.94
N TRP A 113 0.38 3.28 -9.78
CA TRP A 113 -0.34 2.08 -10.24
C TRP A 113 -0.68 1.13 -9.08
N GLY A 114 -1.90 0.60 -9.09
CA GLY A 114 -2.40 -0.29 -8.06
C GLY A 114 -1.69 -1.64 -7.94
N GLY A 115 -1.35 -2.24 -9.09
CA GLY A 115 -0.80 -3.60 -9.20
C GLY A 115 0.43 -3.85 -8.34
N PRO A 116 1.55 -3.11 -8.55
CA PRO A 116 2.75 -3.24 -7.72
C PRO A 116 2.58 -2.84 -6.25
N GLY A 117 1.42 -2.30 -5.88
CA GLY A 117 1.14 -1.69 -4.59
C GLY A 117 1.61 -0.24 -4.50
N TYR A 118 1.06 0.48 -3.52
CA TYR A 118 1.42 1.86 -3.19
C TYR A 118 1.41 2.08 -1.67
N ILE A 119 2.17 3.09 -1.24
CA ILE A 119 2.38 3.46 0.16
C ILE A 119 1.96 4.90 0.36
N ILE A 120 1.20 5.17 1.41
CA ILE A 120 0.87 6.53 1.86
C ILE A 120 1.42 6.74 3.27
N SER A 121 1.91 7.94 3.56
CA SER A 121 2.31 8.33 4.92
C SER A 121 1.11 8.48 5.84
N ARG A 122 1.37 8.48 7.15
CA ARG A 122 0.39 8.86 8.17
C ARG A 122 -0.19 10.24 7.93
N GLY A 123 0.62 11.20 7.51
CA GLY A 123 0.20 12.54 7.12
C GLY A 123 -0.84 12.52 5.99
N THR A 124 -0.59 11.74 4.93
CA THR A 124 -1.53 11.58 3.81
C THR A 124 -2.83 10.90 4.26
N LEU A 125 -2.76 9.79 5.00
CA LEU A 125 -3.98 9.10 5.44
C LEU A 125 -4.80 9.97 6.41
N ARG A 126 -4.13 10.69 7.32
CA ARG A 126 -4.76 11.66 8.23
C ARG A 126 -5.51 12.75 7.47
N LEU A 127 -4.90 13.24 6.40
CA LEU A 127 -5.44 14.30 5.57
C LEU A 127 -6.76 13.87 4.91
N ILE A 128 -6.78 12.68 4.28
CA ILE A 128 -7.94 12.22 3.50
C ILE A 128 -9.00 11.53 4.35
N TYR A 129 -8.66 11.00 5.53
CA TYR A 129 -9.58 10.21 6.38
C TYR A 129 -10.96 10.87 6.61
N PRO A 130 -11.05 12.18 6.96
CA PRO A 130 -12.34 12.85 7.16
C PRO A 130 -13.20 12.96 5.89
N TYR A 131 -12.61 12.73 4.73
CA TYR A 131 -13.23 12.89 3.41
C TYR A 131 -13.44 11.56 2.69
N LEU A 132 -13.06 10.41 3.28
CA LEU A 132 -13.14 9.11 2.59
C LEU A 132 -14.58 8.76 2.18
N GLU A 133 -15.60 9.12 2.97
CA GLU A 133 -17.01 8.93 2.58
C GLU A 133 -17.40 9.80 1.37
N PHE A 134 -16.90 11.03 1.30
CA PHE A 134 -17.11 11.87 0.12
C PHE A 134 -16.38 11.29 -1.10
N CYS A 135 -15.10 10.95 -0.96
CA CYS A 135 -14.30 10.38 -2.04
C CYS A 135 -14.90 9.08 -2.60
N GLU A 136 -15.48 8.25 -1.74
CA GLU A 136 -16.18 7.02 -2.10
C GLU A 136 -17.38 7.27 -3.02
N ASN A 137 -18.13 8.35 -2.79
CA ASN A 137 -19.32 8.71 -3.56
C ASN A 137 -19.01 9.51 -4.84
N GLU A 138 -17.81 10.07 -4.97
CA GLU A 138 -17.44 10.94 -6.08
C GLU A 138 -16.48 10.26 -7.07
N PHE A 139 -15.61 9.37 -6.60
CA PHE A 139 -14.57 8.75 -7.41
C PHE A 139 -14.82 7.24 -7.59
N HIS A 140 -15.31 6.89 -8.79
CA HIS A 140 -15.75 5.52 -9.14
C HIS A 140 -14.89 4.86 -10.23
N TYR A 141 -13.60 5.20 -10.30
CA TYR A 141 -12.66 4.61 -11.24
C TYR A 141 -11.91 3.42 -10.59
N GLY A 142 -10.82 2.97 -11.22
CA GLY A 142 -9.86 2.07 -10.56
C GLY A 142 -9.47 2.59 -9.17
N GLU A 143 -9.09 1.69 -8.26
CA GLU A 143 -8.84 2.07 -6.87
C GLU A 143 -7.63 3.02 -6.75
N ASP A 144 -6.64 2.84 -7.61
CA ASP A 144 -5.48 3.71 -7.75
C ASP A 144 -5.85 5.12 -8.24
N ILE A 145 -6.65 5.20 -9.30
CA ILE A 145 -7.18 6.47 -9.83
C ILE A 145 -8.01 7.19 -8.77
N SER A 146 -8.91 6.46 -8.11
CA SER A 146 -9.84 7.03 -7.13
C SER A 146 -9.10 7.53 -5.89
N LEU A 147 -8.09 6.80 -5.41
CA LEU A 147 -7.24 7.26 -4.30
C LEU A 147 -6.47 8.52 -4.68
N TYR A 148 -5.84 8.55 -5.85
CA TYR A 148 -5.14 9.73 -6.34
C TYR A 148 -6.07 10.95 -6.43
N GLN A 149 -7.25 10.79 -7.03
CA GLN A 149 -8.25 11.86 -7.13
C GLN A 149 -8.68 12.36 -5.76
N CYS A 150 -8.85 11.46 -4.78
CA CYS A 150 -9.16 11.85 -3.40
C CYS A 150 -8.04 12.69 -2.77
N ILE A 151 -6.78 12.25 -2.85
CA ILE A 151 -5.64 13.01 -2.32
C ILE A 151 -5.53 14.38 -3.02
N GLU A 152 -5.64 14.41 -4.35
CA GLU A 152 -5.56 15.63 -5.14
C GLU A 152 -6.71 16.60 -4.80
N TYR A 153 -7.93 16.10 -4.65
CA TYR A 153 -9.09 16.90 -4.26
C TYR A 153 -8.91 17.51 -2.87
N VAL A 154 -8.57 16.69 -1.87
CA VAL A 154 -8.43 17.15 -0.48
C VAL A 154 -7.26 18.13 -0.34
N THR A 155 -6.15 17.90 -1.03
CA THR A 155 -5.01 18.83 -1.02
C THR A 155 -5.39 20.18 -1.63
N LYS A 156 -6.16 20.20 -2.72
CA LYS A 156 -6.72 21.45 -3.29
C LYS A 156 -7.69 22.12 -2.31
N LEU A 157 -8.62 21.37 -1.74
CA LEU A 157 -9.61 21.87 -0.78
C LEU A 157 -8.96 22.57 0.43
N LEU A 158 -7.83 22.04 0.90
CA LEU A 158 -7.11 22.54 2.08
C LEU A 158 -5.96 23.51 1.74
N ASN A 159 -5.82 23.94 0.48
CA ASN A 159 -4.71 24.77 0.01
C ASN A 159 -3.31 24.18 0.27
N LYS A 160 -3.19 22.84 0.21
CA LYS A 160 -1.97 22.06 0.42
C LYS A 160 -1.39 21.48 -0.88
N THR A 161 -1.84 21.94 -2.04
CA THR A 161 -1.38 21.43 -3.35
C THR A 161 0.14 21.48 -3.51
N SER A 162 0.81 22.52 -2.97
CA SER A 162 2.28 22.63 -3.02
C SER A 162 3.01 21.60 -2.16
N GLU A 163 2.34 21.01 -1.17
CA GLU A 163 2.89 19.95 -0.32
C GLU A 163 2.77 18.58 -0.99
N PHE A 164 1.78 18.39 -1.87
CA PHE A 164 1.57 17.13 -2.58
C PHE A 164 2.38 17.05 -3.87
N LYS A 165 3.45 16.26 -3.84
CA LYS A 165 4.37 16.07 -4.98
C LYS A 165 3.87 15.03 -6.01
N GLY A 166 2.72 14.41 -5.78
CA GLY A 166 2.27 13.25 -6.54
C GLY A 166 2.99 11.96 -6.16
N CYS A 167 2.70 10.90 -6.91
CA CYS A 167 3.36 9.61 -6.78
C CYS A 167 4.88 9.72 -6.98
N GLN A 168 5.62 9.24 -5.99
CA GLN A 168 7.07 9.22 -6.00
C GLN A 168 7.60 7.79 -5.99
N HIS A 169 8.76 7.57 -6.60
CA HIS A 169 9.47 6.32 -6.43
C HIS A 169 10.01 6.20 -4.99
N LEU A 170 10.03 5.00 -4.44
CA LEU A 170 10.83 4.72 -3.26
C LEU A 170 12.32 4.84 -3.61
N HIS A 171 13.11 5.40 -2.69
CA HIS A 171 14.55 5.62 -2.88
C HIS A 171 15.25 4.30 -3.26
N ASN A 172 16.28 4.38 -4.12
CA ASN A 172 16.99 3.26 -4.73
C ASN A 172 16.19 2.39 -5.74
N GLN A 173 14.98 2.78 -6.15
CA GLN A 173 14.31 2.15 -7.31
C GLN A 173 14.71 2.79 -8.65
N SER A 174 16.01 2.95 -8.91
CA SER A 174 16.49 3.40 -10.22
C SER A 174 16.68 2.21 -11.18
N GLY A 175 15.85 2.14 -12.22
CA GLY A 175 15.99 1.22 -13.36
C GLY A 175 15.28 -0.14 -13.20
N TRP A 176 15.14 -0.85 -14.33
CA TRP A 176 14.50 -2.17 -14.44
C TRP A 176 15.45 -3.30 -14.02
N ASN A 177 15.90 -3.30 -12.75
CA ASN A 177 16.70 -4.40 -12.21
C ASN A 177 16.03 -5.02 -10.99
N PHE A 178 15.81 -6.34 -11.05
CA PHE A 178 15.27 -7.16 -9.95
C PHE A 178 16.02 -7.02 -8.63
N GLY A 179 17.32 -6.70 -8.66
CA GLY A 179 18.11 -6.41 -7.45
C GLY A 179 17.62 -5.17 -6.70
N ASN A 180 17.07 -4.18 -7.41
CA ASN A 180 16.65 -2.89 -6.85
C ASN A 180 15.15 -2.80 -6.55
N ALA A 181 14.35 -3.72 -7.10
CA ALA A 181 12.90 -3.75 -6.88
C ALA A 181 12.53 -4.08 -5.43
N ILE A 182 11.53 -3.36 -4.88
CA ILE A 182 10.91 -3.66 -3.58
C ILE A 182 9.70 -4.57 -3.76
N THR A 183 8.93 -4.37 -4.83
CA THR A 183 7.77 -5.20 -5.17
C THR A 183 7.98 -5.86 -6.53
N VAL A 184 7.39 -7.04 -6.71
CA VAL A 184 7.37 -7.79 -7.96
C VAL A 184 5.92 -8.15 -8.25
N HIS A 185 5.40 -7.66 -9.38
CA HIS A 185 4.02 -7.86 -9.85
C HIS A 185 4.04 -8.10 -11.37
N SER A 186 3.16 -8.92 -11.95
CA SER A 186 2.18 -9.82 -11.31
C SER A 186 2.81 -11.21 -11.15
N LEU A 187 2.57 -11.82 -10.00
CA LEU A 187 2.97 -13.20 -9.71
C LEU A 187 1.73 -14.06 -9.61
N LYS A 188 1.21 -14.47 -10.77
CA LYS A 188 0.28 -15.60 -10.78
C LYS A 188 1.07 -16.84 -10.40
N PRO A 189 0.70 -17.57 -9.32
CA PRO A 189 1.35 -18.82 -9.01
C PRO A 189 1.11 -19.76 -10.20
N GLY A 190 2.14 -19.98 -11.02
CA GLY A 190 2.24 -21.25 -11.73
C GLY A 190 2.24 -22.36 -10.67
N ASN A 191 1.68 -23.53 -10.97
CA ASN A 191 1.30 -24.56 -9.98
C ASN A 191 2.38 -25.01 -8.96
N ASN A 192 3.63 -24.52 -9.02
CA ASN A 192 4.76 -24.92 -8.16
C ASN A 192 5.64 -23.78 -7.61
N ILE A 193 5.25 -22.49 -7.68
CA ILE A 193 6.05 -21.41 -7.05
C ILE A 193 5.41 -20.99 -5.73
N THR A 194 6.10 -21.22 -4.62
CA THR A 194 5.69 -20.80 -3.27
C THR A 194 6.33 -19.46 -2.89
N MET A 195 5.79 -18.78 -1.87
CA MET A 195 6.41 -17.59 -1.28
C MET A 195 7.84 -17.86 -0.77
N ARG A 196 8.10 -19.08 -0.29
CA ARG A 196 9.44 -19.53 0.12
C ARG A 196 10.40 -19.61 -1.06
N ASP A 197 9.95 -20.11 -2.21
CA ASP A 197 10.77 -20.13 -3.42
C ASP A 197 11.11 -18.71 -3.88
N LEU A 198 10.17 -17.78 -3.76
CA LEU A 198 10.39 -16.37 -4.05
C LEU A 198 11.36 -15.73 -3.04
N GLU A 199 11.26 -16.06 -1.76
CA GLU A 199 12.17 -15.57 -0.72
C GLU A 199 13.59 -16.14 -0.88
N GLU A 200 13.73 -17.44 -1.12
CA GLU A 200 15.02 -18.08 -1.39
C GLU A 200 15.68 -17.51 -2.65
N ARG A 201 14.89 -17.19 -3.67
CA ARG A 201 15.38 -16.68 -4.96
C ARG A 201 15.63 -15.17 -4.97
N TYR A 202 14.84 -14.38 -4.24
CA TYR A 202 14.79 -12.92 -4.37
C TYR A 202 14.88 -12.14 -3.05
N GLY A 203 14.69 -12.81 -1.91
CA GLY A 203 14.70 -12.20 -0.57
C GLY A 203 16.11 -11.95 -0.01
N ARG A 204 17.13 -12.66 -0.51
CA ARG A 204 18.52 -12.41 -0.11
C ARG A 204 19.11 -11.23 -0.89
N GLU A 205 19.58 -10.22 -0.17
CA GLU A 205 20.49 -9.22 -0.73
C GLU A 205 21.84 -9.92 -1.01
N ASN A 206 22.32 -9.84 -2.26
CA ASN A 206 23.71 -10.13 -2.59
C ASN A 206 24.58 -8.94 -2.21
#